data_AF-A0A934VZW4-F1
#
_entry.id   AF-A0A934VZW4-F1
#
_cell.length_a   1.000
_cell.length_b   1.000
_cell.length_c   1.000
_cell.angle_alpha   90.00
_cell.angle_beta   90.00
_cell.angle_gamma   90.00
#
_symmetry.space_group_name_H-M   'P 1'
#
loop_
_entity.id
_entity.type
_entity.pdbx_description
1 polymer ?
#
loop_
_entity_poly.entity_id
_entity_poly.type
_entity_poly.pdbx_seq_one_letter_code
_entity_poly.pdbx_strand_id
1 'polypeptide(L)'
;MPYDSQAFLVVIGVALLCGTAIWLWYLARHSFQARAIILILWLIGLAMSVILGGLYVIIMGAATVMLLLFLWLLLVSSRRWPWWL
;
A
#
# COMPACT_ATOMS: atom_id res chain seq x y z
N MET A 1 -20.92 -22.75 -6.59
CA MET A 1 -20.00 -22.14 -5.62
C MET A 1 -19.27 -20.98 -6.30
N PRO A 2 -19.78 -19.73 -6.22
CA PRO A 2 -19.23 -18.59 -6.95
C PRO A 2 -18.24 -17.70 -6.15
N TYR A 3 -17.80 -18.12 -4.96
CA TYR A 3 -17.00 -17.29 -4.05
C TYR A 3 -15.48 -17.37 -4.30
N ASP A 4 -14.99 -18.49 -4.86
CA ASP A 4 -13.55 -18.72 -5.04
C ASP A 4 -12.91 -17.76 -6.06
N SER A 5 -13.61 -17.44 -7.14
CA SER A 5 -13.11 -16.53 -8.18
C SER A 5 -12.95 -15.10 -7.69
N GLN A 6 -13.84 -14.63 -6.82
CA GLN A 6 -13.77 -13.28 -6.24
C GLN A 6 -12.62 -13.17 -5.24
N ALA A 7 -12.44 -14.17 -4.38
CA ALA A 7 -11.32 -14.22 -3.45
C ALA A 7 -9.97 -14.25 -4.18
N PHE A 8 -9.87 -15.00 -5.28
CA PHE A 8 -8.65 -15.07 -6.08
C PHE A 8 -8.29 -13.71 -6.73
N LEU A 9 -9.29 -12.99 -7.25
CA LEU A 9 -9.10 -11.64 -7.79
C LEU A 9 -8.67 -10.64 -6.71
N VAL A 10 -9.21 -10.75 -5.50
CA VAL A 10 -8.80 -9.93 -4.35
C VAL A 10 -7.34 -10.17 -4.02
N VAL A 11 -6.93 -11.43 -3.87
CA VAL A 11 -5.56 -11.79 -3.51
C VAL A 11 -4.56 -11.29 -4.57
N ILE A 12 -4.85 -11.50 -5.85
CA ILE A 12 -4.01 -11.02 -6.96
C ILE A 12 -3.96 -9.49 -6.98
N GLY A 13 -5.11 -8.83 -6.83
CA GLY A 13 -5.19 -7.37 -6.81
C GLY A 13 -4.39 -6.76 -5.66
N VAL A 14 -4.51 -7.31 -4.44
CA VAL A 14 -3.73 -6.87 -3.28
C VAL A 14 -2.24 -7.10 -3.51
N ALA A 15 -1.84 -8.29 -3.98
CA ALA A 15 -0.43 -8.61 -4.21
C ALA A 15 0.23 -7.68 -5.25
N LEU A 16 -0.47 -7.38 -6.36
CA LEU A 16 -0.03 -6.45 -7.38
C LEU A 16 0.09 -5.01 -6.85
N LEU A 17 -0.91 -4.54 -6.09
CA LEU A 17 -0.90 -3.18 -5.51
C LEU A 17 0.20 -3.02 -4.46
N CYS A 18 0.35 -3.98 -3.55
CA CYS A 18 1.43 -3.95 -2.56
C CYS A 18 2.81 -4.10 -3.21
N GLY A 19 2.96 -5.01 -4.18
CA GLY A 19 4.23 -5.20 -4.90
C GLY A 19 4.67 -3.95 -5.67
N THR A 20 3.75 -3.32 -6.40
CA THR A 20 4.02 -2.06 -7.13
C THR A 20 4.32 -0.91 -6.19
N ALA A 21 3.59 -0.78 -5.07
CA ALA A 21 3.87 0.23 -4.06
C ALA A 21 5.27 0.07 -3.44
N ILE A 22 5.67 -1.16 -3.09
CA ILE A 22 7.02 -1.43 -2.55
C ILE A 22 8.10 -1.14 -3.59
N TRP A 23 7.88 -1.54 -4.84
CA TRP A 23 8.81 -1.27 -5.94
C TRP A 23 9.01 0.23 -6.17
N LEU A 24 7.91 0.99 -6.25
CA LEU A 24 7.95 2.44 -6.39
C LEU A 24 8.60 3.12 -5.18
N TRP A 25 8.35 2.62 -3.98
CA TRP A 25 8.97 3.13 -2.75
C TRP A 25 10.49 2.93 -2.74
N TYR A 26 10.97 1.78 -3.22
CA TYR A 26 12.39 1.50 -3.39
C TYR A 26 13.03 2.42 -4.45
N LEU A 27 12.34 2.65 -5.57
CA LEU A 27 12.78 3.58 -6.61
C LEU A 27 12.85 5.02 -6.10
N ALA A 28 11.86 5.43 -5.30
CA ALA A 28 11.73 6.74 -4.69
C ALA A 28 12.59 6.94 -3.43
N ARG A 29 13.53 6.02 -3.12
CA ARG A 29 14.31 6.07 -1.87
C ARG A 29 15.11 7.37 -1.71
N HIS A 30 15.53 7.99 -2.82
CA HIS A 30 16.38 9.18 -2.85
C HIS A 30 15.64 10.52 -2.87
N SER A 31 14.31 10.55 -3.00
CA SER A 31 13.55 11.80 -3.07
C SER A 31 12.26 11.75 -2.25
N PHE A 32 12.13 12.70 -1.32
CA PHE A 32 10.91 12.89 -0.54
C PHE A 32 9.70 13.24 -1.42
N GLN A 33 9.90 14.03 -2.48
CA GLN A 33 8.84 14.37 -3.43
C GLN A 33 8.29 13.13 -4.13
N ALA A 34 9.16 12.21 -4.56
CA ALA A 34 8.74 10.98 -5.23
C ALA A 34 7.90 10.09 -4.29
N ARG A 35 8.26 9.99 -3.00
CA ARG A 35 7.45 9.27 -2.00
C ARG A 35 6.08 9.92 -1.78
N ALA A 36 6.01 11.25 -1.75
CA ALA A 36 4.75 11.98 -1.62
C ALA A 36 3.82 11.75 -2.81
N ILE A 37 4.36 11.73 -4.03
CA ILE A 37 3.59 11.45 -5.26
C ILE A 37 3.00 10.04 -5.23
N ILE A 38 3.77 9.04 -4.76
CA ILE A 38 3.26 7.66 -4.61
C ILE A 38 2.08 7.63 -3.64
N LEU A 39 2.19 8.31 -2.49
CA LEU A 39 1.09 8.39 -1.52
C LEU A 39 -0.15 9.08 -2.09
N ILE A 40 0.03 10.14 -2.87
CA ILE A 40 -1.08 10.86 -3.54
C ILE A 40 -1.77 9.95 -4.56
N LEU A 41 -1.00 9.29 -5.44
CA LEU A 41 -1.53 8.34 -6.42
C LEU A 41 -2.30 7.20 -5.72
N TRP A 42 -1.80 6.79 -4.57
CA TRP A 42 -2.42 5.72 -3.81
C TRP A 42 -3.72 6.15 -3.09
N LEU A 43 -3.76 7.38 -2.55
CA LEU A 43 -4.99 8.00 -2.04
C LEU A 43 -6.06 8.17 -3.12
N ILE A 44 -5.65 8.54 -4.36
CA ILE A 44 -6.56 8.63 -5.50
C ILE A 44 -7.16 7.25 -5.81
N GLY A 45 -6.32 6.21 -5.84
CA GLY A 45 -6.81 4.83 -6.01
C GLY A 45 -7.78 4.41 -4.91
N LEU A 46 -7.53 4.82 -3.67
CA LEU A 46 -8.40 4.54 -2.53
C LEU A 46 -9.75 5.26 -2.70
N ALA A 47 -9.74 6.54 -3.04
CA ALA A 47 -10.96 7.30 -3.32
C ALA A 47 -11.78 6.68 -4.48
N MET A 48 -11.11 6.27 -5.56
CA MET A 48 -11.75 5.56 -6.67
C MET A 48 -12.34 4.22 -6.24
N SER A 49 -11.69 3.49 -5.34
CA SER A 49 -12.23 2.22 -4.83
C SER A 49 -13.55 2.39 -4.07
N VAL A 50 -13.70 3.48 -3.32
CA VAL A 50 -14.95 3.84 -2.61
C VAL A 50 -16.07 4.11 -3.61
N ILE A 51 -15.76 4.80 -4.71
CA ILE A 51 -16.72 5.13 -5.77
C ILE A 51 -17.16 3.88 -6.54
N LEU A 52 -16.22 2.99 -6.90
CA LEU A 52 -16.54 1.76 -7.63
C LEU A 52 -17.33 0.75 -6.77
N GLY A 53 -17.17 0.77 -5.44
CA GLY A 53 -17.90 -0.09 -4.52
C GLY A 53 -17.60 -1.59 -4.70
N GLY A 54 -18.05 -2.42 -3.75
CA GLY A 54 -17.87 -3.88 -3.80
C GLY A 54 -16.49 -4.37 -3.34
N LEU A 55 -15.88 -5.29 -4.09
CA LEU A 55 -14.60 -5.94 -3.73
C LEU A 55 -13.40 -4.98 -3.68
N TYR A 56 -13.43 -3.92 -4.48
CA TYR A 56 -12.31 -2.97 -4.60
C TYR A 56 -12.03 -2.20 -3.32
N VAL A 57 -13.06 -1.87 -2.53
CA VAL A 57 -12.91 -1.22 -1.21
C VAL A 57 -12.18 -2.14 -0.24
N ILE A 58 -12.47 -3.45 -0.27
CA ILE A 58 -11.85 -4.42 0.63
C ILE A 58 -10.38 -4.62 0.25
N ILE A 59 -10.08 -4.73 -1.04
CA ILE A 59 -8.72 -4.82 -1.59
C ILE A 59 -7.89 -3.59 -1.18
N MET A 60 -8.41 -2.39 -1.47
CA MET A 60 -7.70 -1.15 -1.18
C MET A 60 -7.60 -0.89 0.32
N GLY A 61 -8.63 -1.19 1.10
CA GLY A 61 -8.60 -1.07 2.56
C GLY A 61 -7.53 -1.96 3.19
N ALA A 62 -7.46 -3.24 2.80
CA ALA A 62 -6.44 -4.16 3.27
C ALA A 62 -5.02 -3.72 2.87
N ALA A 63 -4.83 -3.30 1.62
CA ALA A 63 -3.56 -2.76 1.14
C ALA A 63 -3.17 -1.48 1.93
N THR A 64 -4.15 -0.63 2.26
CA THR A 64 -3.95 0.61 3.01
C THR A 64 -3.36 0.34 4.39
N VAL A 65 -3.98 -0.58 5.13
CA VAL A 65 -3.50 -1.01 6.45
C VAL A 65 -2.08 -1.57 6.37
N MET A 66 -1.79 -2.38 5.34
CA MET A 66 -0.48 -3.01 5.16
C MET A 66 0.64 -1.99 4.91
N LEU A 67 0.42 -0.99 4.06
CA LEU A 67 1.44 0.05 3.86
C LEU A 67 1.51 0.99 5.05
N LEU A 68 0.42 1.23 5.76
CA LEU A 68 0.43 2.08 6.95
C LEU A 68 1.25 1.41 8.07
N LEU A 69 1.11 0.09 8.23
CA LEU A 69 2.00 -0.72 9.06
C LEU A 69 3.45 -0.68 8.56
N PHE A 70 3.68 -0.76 7.25
CA PHE A 70 5.03 -0.66 6.66
C PHE A 70 5.68 0.71 6.92
N LEU A 71 4.93 1.81 6.75
CA LEU A 71 5.36 3.16 7.08
C LEU A 71 5.63 3.30 8.58
N TRP A 72 4.75 2.75 9.41
CA TRP A 72 4.92 2.77 10.86
C TRP A 72 6.19 2.01 11.27
N LEU A 73 6.45 0.84 10.69
CA LEU A 73 7.68 0.07 10.90
C LEU A 73 8.91 0.85 10.44
N LEU A 74 8.87 1.50 9.28
CA LEU A 74 9.97 2.37 8.82
C LEU A 74 10.21 3.54 9.78
N LEU A 75 9.16 4.21 10.25
CA LEU A 75 9.24 5.32 11.21
C LEU A 75 9.75 4.86 12.58
N VAL A 76 9.26 3.74 13.09
CA VAL A 76 9.71 3.13 14.35
C VAL A 76 11.16 2.65 14.23
N SER A 77 11.52 2.04 13.11
CA SER A 77 12.90 1.65 12.82
C SER A 77 13.82 2.87 12.75
N SER A 78 13.38 3.97 12.14
CA SER A 78 14.12 5.25 12.13
C SER A 78 14.23 5.87 13.52
N ARG A 79 13.22 5.73 14.39
CA ARG A 79 13.28 6.21 15.79
C ARG A 79 14.08 5.30 16.72
N ARG A 80 14.31 4.04 16.36
CA ARG A 80 15.15 3.09 17.13
C ARG A 80 16.64 3.16 16.78
N TRP A 81 17.06 4.11 15.95
CA TRP A 81 18.46 4.43 15.66
C TRP A 81 19.00 5.68 16.43
N PRO A 82 18.98 5.70 17.78
CA PRO A 82 19.98 6.47 18.51
C PRO A 82 21.07 5.60 19.19
N TRP A 83 21.07 4.27 19.03
CA TRP A 83 21.84 3.38 19.92
C TRP A 83 22.86 2.43 19.24
N TRP A 84 23.31 2.77 18.04
CA TRP A 84 24.59 2.28 17.49
C TRP A 84 25.34 3.55 17.06
N LEU A 85 26.17 4.18 17.91
CA LEU A 85 27.55 3.78 18.23
C LEU A 85 28.32 3.34 17.00
#